data_AF-A0A7K8F5W3-F1
#
_entry.id   AF-A0A7K8F5W3-F1
#
_cell.length_a   1.000
_cell.length_b   1.000
_cell.length_c   1.000
_cell.angle_alpha   90.00
_cell.angle_beta   90.00
_cell.angle_gamma   90.00
#
_symmetry.space_group_name_H-M   'P 1'
#
loop_
_entity.id
_entity.type
_entity.pdbx_description
1 polymer ?
#
loop_
_entity_poly.entity_id
_entity_poly.type
_entity_poly.pdbx_seq_one_letter_code
_entity_poly.pdbx_strand_id
1 'polypeptide(L)'
;MPVNVDIMYPQIYEGFLPVCNLYIHMEHLLPMCRINDFQIADILNPKTKRTVRFLSGILNFVNFQEFRREVYLELQLNYKSAMEKHQQLEAANQEAAMKLEKLNTVPVEHQAEVKQLTESIRELEQLLRQDYRRKQTALQEVISQKKTDIAESTRKLNELKVTMATLKEEQEQLKSKIVESPEELKNSKELMKETVKKLKRSKQEVIEKYEGYRDLVEVLPSCQ
;
A
#
# COMPACT_ATOMS: atom_id res chain seq x y z
N MET A 1 57.73 -24.45 -60.18
CA MET A 1 58.92 -23.63 -59.88
C MET A 1 58.70 -22.97 -58.53
N PRO A 2 59.65 -23.05 -57.58
CA PRO A 2 59.62 -22.15 -56.44
C PRO A 2 59.67 -20.71 -56.95
N VAL A 3 58.82 -19.84 -56.42
CA VAL A 3 58.59 -18.48 -56.93
C VAL A 3 59.84 -17.57 -56.80
N ASN A 4 60.83 -18.01 -56.03
CA ASN A 4 62.01 -17.21 -55.64
C ASN A 4 63.30 -17.57 -56.38
N VAL A 5 63.25 -18.28 -57.50
CA VAL A 5 64.47 -18.65 -58.26
C VAL A 5 64.50 -17.86 -59.57
N ASP A 6 65.42 -16.90 -59.66
CA ASP A 6 65.66 -16.14 -60.89
C ASP A 6 66.47 -16.99 -61.87
N ILE A 7 65.77 -17.61 -62.82
CA ILE A 7 66.34 -18.57 -63.77
C ILE A 7 66.30 -17.93 -65.15
N MET A 8 67.48 -17.71 -65.74
CA MET A 8 67.64 -17.07 -67.05
C MET A 8 66.91 -17.79 -68.20
N TYR A 9 66.73 -19.12 -68.10
CA TYR A 9 66.03 -19.95 -69.09
C TYR A 9 65.13 -21.01 -68.40
N PRO A 10 63.92 -20.65 -67.96
CA PRO A 10 63.04 -21.54 -67.20
C PRO A 10 62.63 -22.81 -67.96
N GLN A 11 62.52 -22.74 -69.29
CA GLN A 11 62.06 -23.84 -70.15
C GLN A 11 63.01 -25.05 -70.10
N ILE A 12 64.30 -24.81 -69.85
CA ILE A 12 65.31 -25.88 -69.76
C ILE A 12 65.05 -26.79 -68.54
N TYR A 13 64.41 -26.26 -67.49
CA TYR A 13 64.15 -26.97 -66.24
C TYR A 13 62.78 -27.66 -66.20
N GLU A 14 61.92 -27.45 -67.19
CA GLU A 14 60.56 -28.02 -67.21
C GLU A 14 60.56 -29.55 -67.09
N GLY A 15 61.51 -30.23 -67.75
CA GLY A 15 61.63 -31.69 -67.65
C GLY A 15 62.06 -32.20 -66.28
N PHE A 16 62.78 -31.40 -65.49
CA PHE A 16 63.30 -31.79 -64.18
C PHE A 16 62.36 -31.40 -63.02
N LEU A 17 61.47 -30.43 -63.23
CA LEU A 17 60.52 -29.97 -62.23
C LEU A 17 59.64 -31.09 -61.63
N PRO A 18 59.05 -32.01 -62.42
CA PRO A 18 58.26 -33.12 -61.86
C PRO A 18 59.09 -34.02 -60.93
N VAL A 19 60.36 -34.25 -61.25
CA VAL A 19 61.28 -35.06 -60.44
C VAL A 19 61.58 -34.38 -59.11
N CYS A 20 61.85 -33.07 -59.13
CA CYS A 20 62.03 -32.28 -57.90
C CYS A 20 60.77 -32.28 -57.02
N ASN A 21 59.61 -32.04 -57.62
CA ASN A 21 58.35 -32.03 -56.88
C ASN A 21 58.07 -33.40 -56.26
N LEU A 22 58.28 -34.48 -57.02
CA LEU A 22 58.13 -35.83 -56.51
C LEU A 22 59.07 -36.10 -55.34
N TYR A 23 60.34 -35.69 -55.44
CA TYR A 23 61.31 -35.80 -54.34
C TYR A 23 60.81 -35.11 -53.08
N ILE A 24 60.42 -33.84 -53.18
CA ILE A 24 59.95 -33.02 -52.05
C ILE A 24 58.72 -33.67 -51.39
N HIS A 25 57.76 -34.14 -52.19
CA HIS A 25 56.57 -34.78 -51.65
C HIS A 25 56.88 -36.12 -50.99
N MET A 26 57.77 -36.93 -51.59
CA MET A 26 58.19 -38.21 -51.02
C MET A 26 59.03 -38.03 -49.76
N GLU A 27 59.88 -37.02 -49.68
CA GLU A 27 60.67 -36.68 -48.50
C GLU A 27 59.77 -36.34 -47.30
N HIS A 28 58.61 -35.71 -47.53
CA HIS A 28 57.61 -35.46 -46.48
C HIS A 28 56.73 -36.68 -46.17
N LEU A 29 56.35 -37.47 -47.19
CA LEU A 29 55.43 -38.60 -47.04
C LEU A 29 56.09 -39.81 -46.38
N LEU A 30 57.28 -40.20 -46.85
CA LEU A 30 57.93 -41.44 -46.47
C LEU A 30 58.26 -41.56 -44.97
N PRO A 31 58.57 -40.49 -44.23
CA PRO A 31 58.68 -40.54 -42.76
C PRO A 31 57.38 -41.01 -42.09
N MET A 32 56.21 -40.62 -42.61
CA MET A 32 54.90 -41.11 -42.12
C MET A 32 54.71 -42.61 -42.40
N CYS A 33 55.33 -43.10 -43.48
CA CYS A 33 55.41 -44.52 -43.82
C CYS A 33 56.56 -45.28 -43.12
N ARG A 34 57.23 -44.66 -42.12
CA ARG A 34 58.38 -45.22 -41.37
C ARG A 34 59.66 -45.42 -42.18
N ILE A 35 59.87 -44.59 -43.21
CA ILE A 35 61.05 -44.60 -44.06
C ILE A 35 61.74 -43.24 -43.96
N ASN A 36 62.95 -43.20 -43.41
CA ASN A 36 63.68 -41.95 -43.15
C ASN A 36 64.95 -41.79 -43.99
N ASP A 37 65.32 -42.80 -44.78
CA ASP A 37 66.57 -42.86 -45.56
C ASP A 37 66.34 -42.68 -47.07
N PHE A 38 65.29 -41.95 -47.45
CA PHE A 38 64.97 -41.62 -48.84
C PHE A 38 65.92 -40.55 -49.39
N GLN A 39 66.37 -40.71 -50.62
CA GLN A 39 67.30 -39.79 -51.29
C GLN A 39 66.88 -39.54 -52.73
N ILE A 40 67.34 -38.44 -53.33
CA ILE A 40 67.05 -38.11 -54.74
C ILE A 40 67.50 -39.23 -55.72
N ALA A 41 68.57 -39.95 -55.34
CA ALA A 41 69.06 -41.11 -56.10
C ALA A 41 68.04 -42.24 -56.19
N ASP A 42 67.10 -42.35 -55.25
CA ASP A 42 66.06 -43.38 -55.28
C ASP A 42 65.00 -43.11 -56.38
N ILE A 43 64.91 -41.87 -56.86
CA ILE A 43 64.09 -41.49 -58.02
C ILE A 43 64.90 -41.61 -59.31
N LEU A 44 66.13 -41.09 -59.31
CA LEU A 44 66.97 -41.02 -60.52
C LEU A 44 67.61 -42.36 -60.90
N ASN A 45 67.90 -43.22 -59.92
CA ASN A 45 68.59 -44.50 -60.12
C ASN A 45 68.03 -45.58 -59.14
N PRO A 46 66.77 -46.00 -59.34
CA PRO A 46 66.06 -46.87 -58.40
C PRO A 46 66.77 -48.23 -58.24
N LYS A 47 66.85 -48.70 -56.99
CA LYS A 47 67.36 -50.04 -56.65
C LYS A 47 66.20 -50.93 -56.23
N THR A 48 66.05 -52.07 -56.90
CA THR A 48 64.90 -52.98 -56.72
C THR A 48 64.53 -53.22 -55.26
N LYS A 49 65.49 -53.61 -54.41
CA LYS A 49 65.23 -53.87 -52.98
C LYS A 49 64.76 -52.63 -52.21
N ARG A 50 65.33 -51.46 -52.48
CA ARG A 50 64.95 -50.19 -51.83
C ARG A 50 63.57 -49.74 -52.29
N THR A 51 63.31 -49.77 -53.59
CA THR A 51 62.01 -49.42 -54.17
C THR A 51 60.90 -50.30 -53.63
N VAL A 52 61.10 -51.62 -53.56
CA VAL A 52 60.13 -52.56 -52.97
C VAL A 52 59.86 -52.19 -51.51
N ARG A 53 60.90 -51.96 -50.69
CA ARG A 53 60.73 -51.53 -49.29
C ARG A 53 59.90 -50.25 -49.18
N PHE A 54 60.13 -49.27 -50.06
CA PHE A 54 59.39 -48.01 -50.04
C PHE A 54 57.92 -48.20 -50.40
N LEU A 55 57.63 -48.94 -51.47
CA LEU A 55 56.27 -49.26 -51.88
C LEU A 55 55.52 -50.05 -50.81
N SER A 56 56.18 -51.01 -50.14
CA SER A 56 55.60 -51.73 -49.01
C SER A 56 55.27 -50.82 -47.83
N GLY A 57 56.14 -49.86 -47.50
CA GLY A 57 55.88 -48.87 -46.46
C GLY A 57 54.68 -47.99 -46.79
N ILE A 58 54.59 -47.50 -48.03
CA ILE A 58 53.45 -46.70 -48.52
C ILE A 58 52.16 -47.52 -48.47
N LEU A 59 52.18 -48.77 -48.95
CA LEU A 59 51.02 -49.65 -48.94
C LEU A 59 50.50 -49.89 -47.51
N ASN A 60 51.41 -50.12 -46.56
CA ASN A 60 51.04 -50.29 -45.16
C ASN A 60 50.40 -49.03 -44.58
N PHE A 61 50.92 -47.84 -44.93
CA PHE A 61 50.33 -46.58 -44.51
C PHE A 61 48.92 -46.38 -45.08
N VAL A 62 48.72 -46.65 -46.37
CA VAL A 62 47.41 -46.57 -47.02
C VAL A 62 46.42 -47.55 -46.38
N ASN A 63 46.83 -48.80 -46.14
CA ASN A 63 45.97 -49.78 -45.47
C ASN A 63 45.58 -49.35 -44.05
N PHE A 64 46.51 -48.76 -43.30
CA PHE A 64 46.22 -48.21 -41.99
C PHE A 64 45.24 -47.03 -42.07
N GLN A 65 45.43 -46.14 -43.05
CA GLN A 65 44.53 -45.01 -43.29
C GLN A 65 43.11 -45.50 -43.62
N GLU A 66 42.97 -46.51 -44.50
CA GLU A 66 41.68 -47.12 -44.83
C GLU A 66 41.03 -47.76 -43.60
N PHE A 67 41.79 -48.50 -42.81
CA PHE A 67 41.29 -49.08 -41.56
C PHE A 67 40.79 -48.01 -40.56
N ARG A 68 41.44 -46.84 -40.52
CA ARG A 68 41.06 -45.72 -39.66
C ARG A 68 39.95 -44.84 -40.26
N ARG A 69 39.64 -45.00 -41.55
CA ARG A 69 38.74 -44.12 -42.30
C ARG A 69 37.33 -44.11 -41.71
N GLU A 70 36.79 -45.28 -41.37
CA GLU A 70 35.43 -45.40 -40.86
C GLU A 70 35.23 -44.60 -39.56
N VAL A 71 36.13 -44.79 -38.59
CA VAL A 71 36.14 -44.04 -37.32
C VAL A 71 36.26 -42.54 -37.55
N TYR A 72 37.10 -42.12 -38.50
CA TYR A 72 37.25 -40.72 -38.84
C TYR A 72 35.98 -40.13 -39.45
N LEU A 73 35.34 -40.84 -40.39
CA LEU A 73 34.10 -40.40 -41.03
C LEU A 73 32.95 -40.30 -40.02
N GLU A 74 32.84 -41.24 -39.08
CA GLU A 74 31.88 -41.17 -38.00
C GLU A 74 32.09 -39.91 -37.14
N LEU A 75 33.33 -39.65 -36.73
CA LEU A 75 33.66 -38.45 -35.95
C LEU A 75 33.35 -37.16 -36.74
N GLN A 76 33.67 -37.14 -38.04
CA GLN A 76 33.39 -36.01 -38.91
C GLN A 76 31.88 -35.74 -39.03
N LEU A 77 31.07 -36.79 -39.17
CA LEU A 77 29.61 -36.68 -39.23
C LEU A 77 29.03 -36.16 -37.91
N ASN A 78 29.50 -36.71 -36.77
CA ASN A 78 29.08 -36.27 -35.44
C ASN A 78 29.41 -34.79 -35.20
N TYR A 79 30.63 -34.37 -35.57
CA TYR A 79 31.03 -32.97 -35.49
C TYR A 79 30.14 -32.06 -36.34
N LYS A 80 29.86 -32.45 -37.58
CA LYS A 80 28.99 -31.69 -38.48
C LYS A 80 27.58 -31.54 -37.90
N SER A 81 26.99 -32.63 -37.42
CA SER A 81 25.66 -32.61 -36.79
C SER A 81 25.62 -31.73 -35.53
N ALA A 82 26.66 -31.81 -34.69
CA ALA A 82 26.78 -30.95 -33.51
C ALA A 82 26.87 -29.47 -33.88
N MET A 83 27.63 -29.13 -34.93
CA MET A 83 27.77 -27.76 -35.43
C MET A 83 26.44 -27.22 -35.97
N GLU A 84 25.71 -28.02 -36.75
CA GLU A 84 24.38 -27.66 -37.26
C GLU A 84 23.39 -27.41 -36.12
N LYS A 85 23.38 -28.29 -35.10
CA LYS A 85 22.54 -28.12 -33.92
C LYS A 85 22.91 -26.87 -33.13
N HIS A 86 24.21 -26.55 -33.01
CA HIS A 86 24.67 -25.35 -32.35
C HIS A 86 24.14 -24.09 -33.05
N GLN A 87 24.29 -24.02 -34.37
CA GLN A 87 23.78 -22.89 -35.17
C GLN A 87 22.26 -22.72 -35.06
N GLN A 88 21.50 -23.82 -35.06
CA GLN A 88 20.05 -23.77 -34.86
C GLN A 88 19.66 -23.22 -33.48
N LEU A 89 20.33 -23.69 -32.43
CA LEU A 89 20.09 -23.21 -31.07
C LEU A 89 20.50 -21.75 -30.91
N GLU A 90 21.59 -21.32 -31.52
CA GLU A 90 22.04 -19.94 -31.50
C GLU A 90 21.04 -19.01 -32.18
N ALA A 91 20.52 -19.40 -33.36
CA ALA A 91 19.48 -18.65 -34.05
C ALA A 91 18.19 -18.55 -33.21
N ALA A 92 17.74 -19.66 -32.61
CA ALA A 92 16.57 -19.67 -31.74
C ALA A 92 16.77 -18.79 -30.49
N ASN A 93 17.97 -18.78 -29.92
CA ASN A 93 18.30 -17.95 -28.77
C ASN A 93 18.30 -16.46 -29.13
N GLN A 94 18.83 -16.08 -30.30
CA GLN A 94 18.76 -14.72 -30.81
C GLN A 94 17.31 -14.26 -31.04
N GLU A 95 16.45 -15.14 -31.59
CA GLU A 95 15.03 -14.84 -31.77
C GLU A 95 14.32 -14.64 -30.42
N ALA A 96 14.59 -15.50 -29.44
CA ALA A 96 14.04 -15.39 -28.10
C ALA A 96 14.50 -14.09 -27.40
N ALA A 97 15.77 -13.72 -27.56
CA ALA A 97 16.30 -12.46 -27.03
C ALA A 97 15.58 -11.24 -27.63
N MET A 98 15.37 -11.22 -28.96
CA MET A 98 14.60 -10.15 -29.62
C MET A 98 13.15 -10.09 -29.13
N LYS A 99 12.50 -11.23 -28.90
CA LYS A 99 11.14 -11.27 -28.32
C LYS A 99 11.11 -10.74 -26.89
N LEU A 100 12.08 -11.09 -26.07
CA LEU A 100 12.21 -10.57 -24.71
C LEU A 100 12.43 -9.06 -24.72
N GLU A 101 13.28 -8.54 -25.61
CA GLU A 101 13.50 -7.09 -25.75
C GLU A 101 12.21 -6.36 -26.15
N LYS A 102 11.45 -6.92 -27.10
CA LYS A 102 10.13 -6.38 -27.49
C LYS A 102 9.09 -6.41 -26.36
N LEU A 103 9.14 -7.40 -25.48
CA LEU A 103 8.22 -7.48 -24.32
C LEU A 103 8.66 -6.54 -23.18
N ASN A 104 9.97 -6.39 -22.96
CA ASN A 104 10.53 -5.54 -21.91
C ASN A 104 10.51 -4.06 -22.28
N THR A 105 10.44 -3.73 -23.56
CA THR A 105 10.16 -2.37 -24.02
C THR A 105 8.69 -2.09 -23.82
N VAL A 106 8.33 -1.64 -22.62
CA VAL A 106 7.01 -1.04 -22.36
C VAL A 106 6.86 0.12 -23.35
N PRO A 107 5.89 0.08 -24.27
CA PRO A 107 5.63 1.18 -25.19
C PRO A 107 5.57 2.50 -24.42
N VAL A 108 6.26 3.53 -24.92
CA VAL A 108 6.32 4.86 -24.29
C VAL A 108 4.91 5.40 -24.02
N GLU A 109 3.94 5.03 -24.87
CA GLU A 109 2.51 5.33 -24.71
C GLU A 109 1.94 4.75 -23.42
N HIS A 110 2.15 3.46 -23.13
CA HIS A 110 1.69 2.84 -21.89
C HIS A 110 2.42 3.40 -20.66
N GLN A 111 3.69 3.80 -20.79
CA GLN A 111 4.40 4.44 -19.68
C GLN A 111 3.84 5.84 -19.39
N ALA A 112 3.44 6.59 -20.41
CA ALA A 112 2.78 7.89 -20.25
C ALA A 112 1.37 7.73 -19.65
N GLU A 113 0.61 6.74 -20.10
CA GLU A 113 -0.73 6.42 -19.58
C GLU A 113 -0.68 6.00 -18.11
N VAL A 114 0.23 5.10 -17.74
CA VAL A 114 0.44 4.67 -16.34
C VAL A 114 0.83 5.86 -15.46
N LYS A 115 1.71 6.76 -15.95
CA LYS A 115 2.07 7.98 -15.22
C LYS A 115 0.87 8.90 -15.02
N GLN A 116 0.09 9.15 -16.08
CA GLN A 116 -1.12 9.99 -15.99
C GLN A 116 -2.16 9.40 -15.03
N LEU A 117 -2.43 8.09 -15.09
CA LEU A 117 -3.32 7.42 -14.15
C LEU A 117 -2.81 7.53 -12.71
N THR A 118 -1.51 7.35 -12.49
CA THR A 118 -0.89 7.45 -11.16
C THR A 118 -1.03 8.86 -10.59
N GLU A 119 -0.78 9.89 -11.42
CA GLU A 119 -0.98 11.30 -11.04
C GLU A 119 -2.45 11.56 -10.68
N SER A 120 -3.38 11.06 -11.50
CA SER A 120 -4.82 11.24 -11.31
C SER A 120 -5.33 10.56 -10.03
N ILE A 121 -4.84 9.34 -9.73
CA ILE A 121 -5.12 8.64 -8.47
C ILE A 121 -4.60 9.46 -7.29
N ARG A 122 -3.38 10.00 -7.39
CA ARG A 122 -2.79 10.82 -6.32
C ARG A 122 -3.58 12.10 -6.06
N GLU A 123 -4.03 12.78 -7.11
CA GLU A 123 -4.90 13.95 -7.00
C GLU A 123 -6.23 13.62 -6.33
N LEU A 124 -6.89 12.54 -6.75
CA LEU A 124 -8.14 12.06 -6.15
C LEU A 124 -7.97 11.69 -4.67
N GLU A 125 -6.88 11.00 -4.32
CA GLU A 125 -6.57 10.69 -2.92
C GLU A 125 -6.37 11.95 -2.08
N GLN A 126 -5.68 12.96 -2.63
CA GLN A 126 -5.47 14.23 -1.94
C GLN A 126 -6.79 14.99 -1.73
N LEU A 127 -7.64 15.06 -2.75
CA LEU A 127 -8.98 15.66 -2.65
C LEU A 127 -9.83 14.95 -1.61
N LEU A 128 -9.85 13.61 -1.64
CA LEU A 128 -10.60 12.80 -0.68
C LEU A 128 -10.12 13.03 0.76
N ARG A 129 -8.80 13.08 0.97
CA ARG A 129 -8.22 13.38 2.30
C ARG A 129 -8.60 14.78 2.77
N GLN A 130 -8.58 15.78 1.89
CA GLN A 130 -8.94 17.15 2.23
C GLN A 130 -10.42 17.25 2.61
N ASP A 131 -11.30 16.64 1.83
CA ASP A 131 -12.75 16.63 2.11
C ASP A 131 -13.08 15.88 3.40
N TYR A 132 -12.43 14.75 3.65
CA TYR A 132 -12.60 14.01 4.90
C TYR A 132 -12.17 14.87 6.10
N ARG A 133 -11.02 15.55 6.00
CA ARG A 133 -10.53 16.45 7.06
C ARG A 133 -11.48 17.62 7.31
N ARG A 134 -12.05 18.22 6.26
CA ARG A 134 -13.06 19.29 6.38
C ARG A 134 -14.31 18.80 7.10
N LYS A 135 -14.87 17.66 6.67
CA LYS A 135 -16.05 17.05 7.30
C LYS A 135 -15.79 16.70 8.77
N GLN A 136 -14.62 16.14 9.08
CA GLN A 136 -14.23 15.81 10.45
C GLN A 136 -14.14 17.05 11.34
N THR A 137 -13.55 18.13 10.82
CA THR A 137 -13.43 19.40 11.57
C THR A 137 -14.81 20.01 11.85
N ALA A 138 -15.68 20.08 10.83
CA ALA A 138 -17.05 20.59 10.99
C ALA A 138 -17.86 19.75 11.99
N LEU A 139 -17.72 18.42 11.95
CA LEU A 139 -18.42 17.54 12.88
C LEU A 139 -17.91 17.72 14.32
N GLN A 140 -16.60 17.92 14.50
CA GLN A 140 -15.99 18.18 15.79
C GLN A 140 -16.42 19.54 16.37
N GLU A 141 -16.59 20.56 15.52
CA GLU A 141 -17.13 21.86 15.90
C GLU A 141 -18.59 21.74 16.38
N VAL A 142 -19.45 21.03 15.64
CA VAL A 142 -20.84 20.75 16.05
C VAL A 142 -20.90 19.96 17.36
N ILE A 143 -20.02 18.97 17.55
CA ILE A 143 -19.92 18.23 18.81
C ILE A 143 -19.52 19.17 19.95
N SER A 144 -18.56 20.07 19.72
CA SER A 144 -18.12 21.03 20.74
C SER A 144 -19.25 21.98 21.14
N GLN A 145 -20.00 22.50 20.17
CA GLN A 145 -21.15 23.36 20.41
C GLN A 145 -22.25 22.63 21.17
N LYS A 146 -22.58 21.40 20.78
CA LYS A 146 -23.57 20.60 21.52
C LYS A 146 -23.14 20.31 22.95
N LYS A 147 -21.84 20.09 23.20
CA LYS A 147 -21.31 19.93 24.56
C LYS A 147 -21.46 21.21 25.39
N THR A 148 -21.20 22.38 24.81
CA THR A 148 -21.41 23.66 25.51
C THR A 148 -22.88 23.90 25.81
N ASP A 149 -23.77 23.63 24.85
CA ASP A 149 -25.22 23.80 25.03
C ASP A 149 -25.78 22.86 26.11
N ILE A 150 -25.30 21.61 26.14
CA ILE A 150 -25.64 20.64 27.20
C ILE A 150 -25.15 21.17 28.55
N ALA A 151 -23.90 21.61 28.65
CA ALA A 151 -23.35 22.13 29.91
C ALA A 151 -24.14 23.36 30.41
N GLU A 152 -24.52 24.27 29.52
CA GLU A 152 -25.34 25.44 29.87
C GLU A 152 -26.76 25.04 30.30
N SER A 153 -27.39 24.12 29.57
CA SER A 153 -28.73 23.61 29.92
C SER A 153 -28.71 22.87 31.25
N THR A 154 -27.69 22.05 31.52
CA THR A 154 -27.48 21.38 32.81
C THR A 154 -27.27 22.39 33.94
N ARG A 155 -26.52 23.47 33.70
CA ARG A 155 -26.35 24.55 34.68
C ARG A 155 -27.68 25.23 35.00
N LYS A 156 -28.46 25.62 33.99
CA LYS A 156 -29.80 26.23 34.17
C LYS A 156 -30.76 25.29 34.91
N LEU A 157 -30.74 24.00 34.57
CA LEU A 157 -31.53 22.98 35.27
C LEU A 157 -31.16 22.90 36.76
N ASN A 158 -29.87 22.92 37.07
CA ASN A 158 -29.39 22.87 38.46
C ASN A 158 -29.77 24.16 39.22
N GLU A 159 -29.64 25.33 38.60
CA GLU A 159 -30.10 26.61 39.16
C GLU A 159 -31.62 26.55 39.47
N LEU A 160 -32.44 26.07 38.53
CA LEU A 160 -33.89 25.90 38.75
C LEU A 160 -34.21 24.89 39.87
N LYS A 161 -33.46 23.79 39.98
CA LYS A 161 -33.63 22.82 41.07
C LYS A 161 -33.32 23.45 42.43
N VAL A 162 -32.28 24.27 42.52
CA VAL A 162 -31.95 25.04 43.73
C VAL A 162 -33.09 26.00 44.06
N THR A 163 -33.57 26.81 43.11
CA THR A 163 -34.68 27.74 43.35
C THR A 163 -35.99 27.03 43.72
N MET A 164 -36.24 25.84 43.14
CA MET A 164 -37.42 25.05 43.50
C MET A 164 -37.31 24.51 44.93
N ALA A 165 -36.10 24.10 45.36
CA ALA A 165 -35.85 23.67 46.72
C ALA A 165 -36.05 24.83 47.72
N THR A 166 -35.52 26.03 47.42
CA THR A 166 -35.69 27.20 48.28
C THR A 166 -37.16 27.63 48.37
N LEU A 167 -37.89 27.67 47.25
CA LEU A 167 -39.31 27.99 47.24
C LEU A 167 -40.17 26.94 47.99
N LYS A 168 -39.80 25.65 47.92
CA LYS A 168 -40.46 24.61 48.73
C LYS A 168 -40.19 24.81 50.22
N GLU A 169 -38.96 25.17 50.59
CA GLU A 169 -38.61 25.48 51.98
C GLU A 169 -39.40 26.69 52.49
N GLU A 170 -39.48 27.76 51.70
CA GLU A 170 -40.30 28.95 51.99
C GLU A 170 -41.79 28.59 52.07
N GLN A 171 -42.30 27.72 51.19
CA GLN A 171 -43.69 27.25 51.22
C GLN A 171 -43.98 26.50 52.51
N GLU A 172 -43.11 25.59 52.94
CA GLU A 172 -43.26 24.86 54.20
C GLU A 172 -43.17 25.80 55.42
N GLN A 173 -42.26 26.78 55.39
CA GLN A 173 -42.21 27.85 56.40
C GLN A 173 -43.52 28.67 56.44
N LEU A 174 -44.07 29.06 55.29
CA LEU A 174 -45.35 29.78 55.22
C LEU A 174 -46.54 28.93 55.67
N LYS A 175 -46.60 27.65 55.30
CA LYS A 175 -47.64 26.73 55.79
C LYS A 175 -47.61 26.62 57.31
N SER A 176 -46.42 26.52 57.91
CA SER A 176 -46.29 26.48 59.38
C SER A 176 -46.86 27.76 60.03
N LYS A 177 -46.64 28.94 59.42
CA LYS A 177 -47.21 30.22 59.89
C LYS A 177 -48.72 30.36 59.67
N ILE A 178 -49.30 29.71 58.65
CA ILE A 178 -50.73 29.78 58.35
C ILE A 178 -51.56 28.89 59.29
N VAL A 179 -51.00 27.77 59.76
CA VAL A 179 -51.72 26.79 60.58
C VAL A 179 -51.84 27.19 62.07
N GLU A 180 -51.08 28.19 62.54
CA GLU A 180 -51.15 28.63 63.94
C GLU A 180 -52.37 29.52 64.28
N SER A 181 -52.96 30.24 63.31
CA SER A 181 -54.03 31.22 63.60
C SER A 181 -55.35 31.13 62.79
N PRO A 182 -55.94 29.95 62.54
CA PRO A 182 -57.38 29.85 62.23
C PRO A 182 -58.24 29.65 63.49
N GLU A 183 -57.79 28.79 64.42
CA GLU A 183 -58.52 28.49 65.66
C GLU A 183 -58.45 29.64 66.66
N GLU A 184 -57.28 30.26 66.84
CA GLU A 184 -57.12 31.43 67.71
C GLU A 184 -57.97 32.63 67.23
N LEU A 185 -58.04 32.84 65.92
CA LEU A 185 -58.81 33.91 65.31
C LEU A 185 -60.33 33.68 65.46
N LYS A 186 -60.77 32.42 65.40
CA LYS A 186 -62.17 32.03 65.62
C LYS A 186 -62.59 32.21 67.08
N ASN A 187 -61.75 31.78 68.02
CA ASN A 187 -61.98 31.96 69.46
C ASN A 187 -62.00 33.45 69.85
N SER A 188 -61.07 34.26 69.35
CA SER A 188 -61.06 35.72 69.55
C SER A 188 -62.36 36.37 69.04
N LYS A 189 -62.82 35.99 67.84
CA LYS A 189 -64.04 36.53 67.24
C LYS A 189 -65.31 36.14 68.03
N GLU A 190 -65.36 34.94 68.59
CA GLU A 190 -66.46 34.48 69.45
C GLU A 190 -66.47 35.23 70.80
N LEU A 191 -65.32 35.34 71.46
CA LEU A 191 -65.14 36.16 72.67
C LEU A 191 -65.56 37.61 72.46
N MET A 192 -65.20 38.21 71.32
CA MET A 192 -65.55 39.59 71.01
C MET A 192 -67.06 39.75 70.73
N LYS A 193 -67.70 38.77 70.07
CA LYS A 193 -69.16 38.72 69.92
C LYS A 193 -69.88 38.62 71.28
N GLU A 194 -69.35 37.83 72.19
CA GLU A 194 -69.92 37.63 73.52
C GLU A 194 -69.78 38.89 74.37
N THR A 195 -68.64 39.58 74.28
CA THR A 195 -68.38 40.87 74.92
C THR A 195 -69.34 41.96 74.41
N VAL A 196 -69.56 42.03 73.09
CA VAL A 196 -70.54 42.96 72.50
C VAL A 196 -71.96 42.67 72.96
N LYS A 197 -72.37 41.40 73.10
CA LYS A 197 -73.68 41.05 73.66
C LYS A 197 -73.82 41.46 75.13
N LYS A 198 -72.76 41.33 75.92
CA LYS A 198 -72.74 41.73 77.34
C LYS A 198 -72.86 43.25 77.49
N LEU A 199 -72.12 44.01 76.68
CA LEU A 199 -72.21 45.48 76.63
C LEU A 199 -73.60 45.97 76.18
N LYS A 200 -74.23 45.32 75.19
CA LYS A 200 -75.61 45.66 74.80
C LYS A 200 -76.63 45.46 75.93
N ARG A 201 -76.51 44.38 76.71
CA ARG A 201 -77.39 44.13 77.87
C ARG A 201 -77.15 45.15 78.98
N SER A 202 -75.89 45.46 79.30
CA SER A 202 -75.57 46.50 80.27
C SER A 202 -76.08 47.87 79.84
N LYS A 203 -76.02 48.21 78.55
CA LYS A 203 -76.63 49.45 78.03
C LYS A 203 -78.15 49.47 78.24
N GLN A 204 -78.84 48.35 78.02
CA GLN A 204 -80.29 48.27 78.22
C GLN A 204 -80.67 48.41 79.71
N GLU A 205 -79.94 47.78 80.62
CA GLU A 205 -80.15 47.94 82.06
C GLU A 205 -79.90 49.37 82.56
N VAL A 206 -78.94 50.08 81.95
CA VAL A 206 -78.69 51.51 82.26
C VAL A 206 -79.84 52.38 81.76
N ILE A 207 -80.44 52.06 80.60
CA ILE A 207 -81.62 52.76 80.08
C ILE A 207 -82.84 52.51 80.98
N GLU A 208 -83.08 51.26 81.40
CA GLU A 208 -84.17 50.93 82.33
C GLU A 208 -84.00 51.58 83.70
N LYS A 209 -82.77 51.65 84.23
CA LYS A 209 -82.47 52.43 85.44
C LYS A 209 -82.69 53.92 85.24
N TYR A 210 -82.33 54.48 84.08
CA TYR A 210 -82.54 55.89 83.76
C TYR A 210 -84.03 56.25 83.64
N GLU A 211 -84.85 55.36 83.08
CA GLU A 211 -86.31 55.51 83.04
C GLU A 211 -86.92 55.40 84.45
N GLY A 212 -86.43 54.48 85.29
CA GLY A 212 -86.83 54.39 86.71
C GLY A 212 -86.46 55.64 87.54
N TYR A 213 -85.31 56.29 87.27
CA TYR A 213 -84.95 57.55 87.92
C TYR A 213 -85.74 58.75 87.39
N ARG A 214 -86.20 58.73 86.13
CA ARG A 214 -87.09 59.76 85.58
C ARG A 214 -88.46 59.72 86.27
N ASP A 215 -89.01 58.53 86.47
CA ASP A 215 -90.34 58.35 87.08
C ASP A 215 -90.36 58.63 88.60
N LEU A 216 -89.20 58.58 89.28
CA LEU A 216 -89.05 58.99 90.69
C LEU A 216 -88.87 60.51 90.90
N VAL A 217 -88.60 61.29 89.84
CA VAL A 217 -88.36 62.74 89.92
C VAL A 217 -89.62 63.58 89.62
N GLU A 218 -90.67 63.00 89.04
CA GLU A 218 -91.97 63.68 88.83
C GLU A 218 -92.90 63.67 90.07
N VAL A 219 -92.51 63.00 91.16
CA VAL A 219 -93.25 63.00 92.43
C VAL A 219 -92.36 63.57 93.53
N LEU A 220 -92.23 64.90 93.60
CA LEU A 220 -92.08 65.73 94.82
C LEU A 220 -91.97 67.23 94.43
N PRO A 221 -92.43 68.18 95.28
CA PRO A 221 -92.91 69.49 94.88
C PRO A 221 -91.84 70.61 94.91
N SER A 222 -92.23 71.70 94.26
CA SER A 222 -91.56 72.99 94.04
C SER A 222 -90.94 73.64 95.29
N CYS A 223 -89.76 74.23 95.15
CA CYS A 223 -89.25 75.29 96.03
C CYS A 223 -88.51 76.37 95.23
N GLN A 224 -89.11 77.57 95.31
CA GLN A 224 -88.66 78.93 94.96
C GLN A 224 -88.50 79.31 93.49
#